data_AF-A0A1J5IFQ6-F1
#
_entry.id   AF-A0A1J5IFQ6-F1
#
_cell.length_a   1.000
_cell.length_b   1.000
_cell.length_c   1.000
_cell.angle_alpha   90.00
_cell.angle_beta   90.00
_cell.angle_gamma   90.00
#
_symmetry.space_group_name_H-M   'P 1'
#
loop_
_entity.id
_entity.type
_entity.pdbx_description
1 polymer ?
#
loop_
_entity_poly.entity_id
_entity_poly.type
_entity_poly.pdbx_seq_one_letter_code
_entity_poly.pdbx_strand_id
1 'polypeptide(L)'
;MQRWFQDDLKNFEVISIFDLLMRYLKDGRIQLDNSRHPELTTYHDPCNYGRKSLKAFGHGYFEEGRWITQQCCPNFVDMIPNRDGNYCCGGGGGAWAMPFHEERIFHGRFKARQIENTGARLVIAPCHNCRDQIMKSLRKEYNLDIEVKYLWELVADSLVLPGTAND
;
A
#
# COMPACT_ATOMS: atom_id res chain seq x y z
N MET A 1 -6.90 7.66 21.28
CA MET A 1 -7.01 6.49 22.16
C MET A 1 -6.44 6.76 23.54
N GLN A 2 -5.16 7.16 23.68
CA GLN A 2 -4.54 7.45 24.99
C GLN A 2 -5.23 8.52 25.86
N ARG A 3 -6.12 9.35 25.31
CA ARG A 3 -6.91 10.31 26.11
C ARG A 3 -8.22 9.75 26.65
N TRP A 4 -8.79 8.74 25.99
CA TRP A 4 -10.19 8.33 26.20
C TRP A 4 -10.34 6.84 26.57
N PHE A 5 -9.32 6.02 26.31
CA PHE A 5 -9.37 4.55 26.46
C PHE A 5 -8.08 4.03 27.11
N GLN A 6 -7.59 4.72 28.16
CA GLN A 6 -6.29 4.39 28.76
C GLN A 6 -6.26 2.99 29.39
N ASP A 7 -7.34 2.58 30.05
CA ASP A 7 -7.40 1.29 30.72
C ASP A 7 -7.63 0.13 29.72
N ASP A 8 -8.40 0.36 28.65
CA ASP A 8 -8.61 -0.64 27.60
C ASP A 8 -7.30 -0.96 26.87
N LEU A 9 -6.48 0.06 26.59
CA LEU A 9 -5.18 -0.12 25.92
C LEU A 9 -4.15 -0.89 26.77
N LYS A 10 -4.40 -1.13 28.06
CA LYS A 10 -3.54 -2.00 28.89
C LYS A 10 -3.80 -3.49 28.62
N ASN A 11 -4.97 -3.83 28.10
CA ASN A 11 -5.41 -5.22 27.92
C ASN A 11 -5.33 -5.71 26.48
N PHE A 12 -5.10 -4.81 25.51
CA PHE A 12 -5.06 -5.15 24.09
C PHE A 12 -3.84 -4.56 23.41
N GLU A 13 -3.15 -5.39 22.64
CA GLU A 13 -2.09 -4.95 21.72
C GLU A 13 -2.74 -4.40 20.43
N VAL A 14 -2.40 -3.17 20.07
CA VAL A 14 -2.77 -2.59 18.77
C VAL A 14 -1.57 -2.65 17.86
N ILE A 15 -1.62 -3.53 16.86
CA ILE A 15 -0.56 -3.74 15.88
C ILE A 15 -1.00 -3.24 14.51
N SER A 16 -0.09 -2.64 13.73
CA SER A 16 -0.39 -2.31 12.35
C SER A 16 -0.36 -3.57 11.48
N ILE A 17 -1.09 -3.54 10.35
CA ILE A 17 -1.01 -4.64 9.39
C ILE A 17 0.41 -4.82 8.83
N PHE A 18 1.21 -3.74 8.75
CA PHE A 18 2.61 -3.81 8.32
C PHE A 18 3.44 -4.64 9.29
N ASP A 19 3.37 -4.31 10.58
CA ASP A 19 4.11 -5.02 11.62
C ASP A 19 3.69 -6.48 11.72
N LEU A 20 2.38 -6.74 11.61
CA LEU A 20 1.84 -8.10 11.65
C LEU A 20 2.37 -8.95 10.47
N LEU A 21 2.32 -8.42 9.25
CA LEU A 21 2.82 -9.12 8.06
C LEU A 21 4.35 -9.32 8.14
N MET A 22 5.09 -8.30 8.57
CA MET A 22 6.53 -8.43 8.78
C MET A 22 6.87 -9.49 9.82
N ARG A 23 6.14 -9.53 10.93
CA ARG A 23 6.31 -10.55 11.96
C ARG A 23 6.07 -11.95 11.38
N TYR A 24 4.98 -12.15 10.65
CA TYR A 24 4.68 -13.46 10.07
C TYR A 24 5.75 -13.93 9.09
N LEU A 25 6.32 -13.02 8.29
CA LEU A 25 7.40 -13.31 7.35
C LEU A 25 8.72 -13.59 8.05
N LYS A 26 9.12 -12.73 9.00
CA LYS A 26 10.39 -12.85 9.73
C LYS A 26 10.43 -14.07 10.66
N ASP A 27 9.31 -14.40 11.27
CA ASP A 27 9.16 -15.58 12.14
C ASP A 27 9.02 -16.88 11.32
N GLY A 28 8.97 -16.80 9.98
CA GLY A 28 8.76 -17.96 9.11
C GLY A 28 7.37 -18.62 9.23
N ARG A 29 6.38 -17.89 9.78
CA ARG A 29 5.01 -18.39 9.98
C ARG A 29 4.24 -18.52 8.67
N ILE A 30 4.62 -17.72 7.67
CA ILE A 30 4.13 -17.82 6.30
C ILE A 30 5.32 -17.87 5.34
N GLN A 31 5.14 -18.58 4.23
CA GLN A 31 6.11 -18.66 3.15
C GLN A 31 5.47 -18.09 1.88
N LEU A 32 6.28 -17.43 1.07
CA LEU A 32 5.84 -16.76 -0.15
C LEU A 32 6.50 -17.37 -1.38
N ASP A 33 5.72 -17.51 -2.46
CA ASP A 33 6.20 -17.73 -3.82
C ASP A 33 6.27 -16.37 -4.53
N ASN A 34 7.49 -15.87 -4.66
CA ASN A 34 7.76 -14.57 -5.27
C ASN A 34 7.81 -14.60 -6.82
N SER A 35 7.51 -15.74 -7.44
CA SER A 35 7.38 -15.88 -8.90
C SER A 35 5.98 -15.52 -9.41
N ARG A 36 4.99 -15.41 -8.52
CA ARG A 36 3.57 -15.19 -8.89
C ARG A 36 3.28 -13.80 -9.47
N HIS A 37 4.18 -12.84 -9.28
CA HIS A 37 4.06 -11.46 -9.72
C HIS A 37 5.35 -11.01 -10.45
N PRO A 38 5.58 -11.49 -11.69
CA PRO A 38 6.80 -11.18 -12.45
C PRO A 38 6.86 -9.73 -12.96
N GLU A 39 5.76 -9.00 -12.91
CA GLU A 39 5.65 -7.64 -13.42
C GLU A 39 6.53 -6.66 -12.64
N LEU A 40 6.99 -5.60 -13.33
CA LEU A 40 7.61 -4.46 -12.65
C LEU A 40 6.59 -3.85 -11.69
N THR A 41 6.96 -3.83 -10.41
CA THR A 41 6.08 -3.46 -9.30
C THR A 41 6.55 -2.17 -8.65
N THR A 42 5.61 -1.31 -8.26
CA THR A 42 5.91 -0.11 -7.47
C THR A 42 5.02 -0.02 -6.23
N TYR A 43 5.51 0.68 -5.20
CA TYR A 43 4.79 0.88 -3.95
C TYR A 43 4.35 2.35 -3.80
N HIS A 44 3.07 2.56 -3.50
CA HIS A 44 2.54 3.86 -3.18
C HIS A 44 2.59 4.11 -1.67
N ASP A 45 3.53 4.94 -1.20
CA ASP A 45 3.55 5.44 0.18
C ASP A 45 2.30 6.29 0.47
N PRO A 46 1.32 5.82 1.28
CA PRO A 46 0.09 6.56 1.50
C PRO A 46 0.28 7.64 2.55
N CYS A 47 -0.37 8.79 2.39
CA CYS A 47 -0.28 9.88 3.35
C CYS A 47 -0.77 9.50 4.77
N ASN A 48 -1.72 8.57 4.89
CA ASN A 48 -2.25 8.12 6.19
C ASN A 48 -1.22 7.27 6.96
N TYR A 49 -0.55 6.33 6.29
CA TYR A 49 0.43 5.44 6.92
C TYR A 49 1.84 6.03 6.98
N GLY A 50 2.18 6.93 6.06
CA GLY A 50 3.43 7.67 6.05
C GLY A 50 3.35 8.92 6.93
N ARG A 51 3.02 10.06 6.32
CA ARG A 51 3.07 11.39 6.97
C ARG A 51 2.19 11.51 8.22
N LYS A 52 0.96 11.01 8.21
CA LYS A 52 0.06 11.14 9.36
C LYS A 52 0.49 10.26 10.52
N SER A 53 0.90 9.01 10.28
CA SER A 53 1.50 8.16 11.31
C SER A 53 2.80 8.76 11.85
N LEU A 54 3.68 9.27 10.98
CA LEU A 54 4.92 9.92 11.40
C LEU A 54 4.63 11.10 12.34
N LYS A 55 3.66 11.95 11.99
CA LYS A 55 3.25 13.07 12.83
C LYS A 55 2.60 12.63 14.16
N ALA A 56 1.80 11.56 14.15
CA ALA A 56 1.03 11.14 15.31
C ALA A 56 1.81 10.24 16.28
N PHE A 57 2.75 9.45 15.76
CA PHE A 57 3.41 8.35 16.48
C PHE A 57 4.94 8.40 16.37
N GLY A 58 5.52 9.35 15.64
CA GLY A 58 6.97 9.40 15.40
C GLY A 58 7.49 8.34 14.43
N HIS A 59 6.60 7.55 13.82
CA HIS A 59 6.93 6.46 12.92
C HIS A 59 5.96 6.42 11.72
N GLY A 60 6.52 6.40 10.51
CA GLY A 60 5.76 6.28 9.27
C GLY A 60 6.11 4.98 8.55
N TYR A 61 5.09 4.27 8.08
CA TYR A 61 5.24 2.95 7.46
C TYR A 61 5.65 3.08 5.99
N PHE A 62 6.89 3.52 5.77
CA PHE A 62 7.46 3.67 4.44
C PHE A 62 8.22 2.42 4.02
N GLU A 63 9.22 2.03 4.82
CA GLU A 63 10.11 0.92 4.49
C GLU A 63 9.44 -0.43 4.67
N GLU A 64 8.56 -0.56 5.65
CA GLU A 64 7.85 -1.78 5.98
C GLU A 64 7.01 -2.25 4.79
N GLY A 65 6.25 -1.32 4.19
CA GLY A 65 5.44 -1.60 3.02
C GLY A 65 6.28 -2.06 1.82
N ARG A 66 7.40 -1.37 1.57
CA ARG A 66 8.33 -1.70 0.48
C ARG A 66 9.05 -3.02 0.70
N TRP A 67 9.52 -3.27 1.92
CA TRP A 67 10.17 -4.52 2.27
C TRP A 67 9.20 -5.70 2.09
N ILE A 68 7.96 -5.58 2.57
CA ILE A 68 6.92 -6.61 2.35
C ILE A 68 6.67 -6.82 0.85
N THR A 69 6.48 -5.73 0.08
CA THR A 69 6.29 -5.83 -1.37
C THR A 69 7.45 -6.54 -2.07
N GLN A 70 8.69 -6.27 -1.68
CA GLN A 70 9.88 -6.92 -2.25
C GLN A 70 10.00 -8.41 -1.89
N GLN A 71 9.34 -8.87 -0.83
CA GLN A 71 9.26 -10.31 -0.54
C GLN A 71 8.34 -11.05 -1.51
N CYS A 72 7.33 -10.35 -2.06
CA CYS A 72 6.38 -10.89 -3.03
C CYS A 72 6.82 -10.65 -4.49
N CYS A 73 7.48 -9.52 -4.75
CA CYS A 73 7.79 -9.01 -6.09
C CYS A 73 9.26 -8.57 -6.15
N PRO A 74 10.18 -9.40 -6.64
CA PRO A 74 11.61 -9.06 -6.70
C PRO A 74 11.90 -7.95 -7.73
N ASN A 75 11.07 -7.81 -8.76
CA ASN A 75 11.18 -6.75 -9.76
C ASN A 75 10.48 -5.47 -9.29
N PHE A 76 11.23 -4.59 -8.61
CA PHE A 76 10.68 -3.43 -7.91
C PHE A 76 11.30 -2.11 -8.37
N VAL A 77 10.47 -1.07 -8.49
CA VAL A 77 10.88 0.32 -8.74
C VAL A 77 10.12 1.28 -7.81
N ASP A 78 10.84 2.23 -7.22
CA ASP A 78 10.22 3.27 -6.40
C ASP A 78 9.62 4.39 -7.26
N MET A 79 8.54 4.99 -6.75
CA MET A 79 8.04 6.27 -7.26
C MET A 79 9.01 7.41 -6.92
N ILE A 80 9.05 8.45 -7.75
CA ILE A 80 9.83 9.66 -7.46
C ILE A 80 8.90 10.88 -7.50
N PRO A 81 8.79 11.69 -6.42
CA PRO A 81 9.34 11.45 -5.08
C PRO A 81 8.65 10.28 -4.33
N ASN A 82 9.32 9.67 -3.36
CA ASN A 82 8.77 8.62 -2.48
C ASN A 82 8.70 9.08 -1.02
N ARG A 83 8.31 8.17 -0.12
CA ARG A 83 8.25 8.36 1.33
C ARG A 83 7.36 9.55 1.72
N ASP A 84 7.82 10.41 2.60
CA ASP A 84 7.13 11.61 3.04
C ASP A 84 6.95 12.63 1.90
N GLY A 85 7.85 12.61 0.90
CA GLY A 85 7.73 13.39 -0.33
C GLY A 85 6.68 12.89 -1.32
N ASN A 86 6.12 11.69 -1.14
CA ASN A 86 5.21 11.08 -2.12
C ASN A 86 3.91 11.90 -2.32
N TYR A 87 3.42 11.94 -3.56
CA TYR A 87 2.17 12.64 -3.87
C TYR A 87 0.94 11.92 -3.33
N CYS A 88 -0.04 12.70 -2.89
CA CYS A 88 -1.36 12.20 -2.50
C CYS A 88 -2.09 11.60 -3.72
N CYS A 89 -2.88 10.54 -3.53
CA CYS A 89 -3.72 9.97 -4.57
C CYS A 89 -4.90 10.88 -4.97
N GLY A 90 -5.31 11.80 -4.07
CA GLY A 90 -6.49 12.66 -4.22
C GLY A 90 -7.73 12.18 -3.47
N GLY A 91 -7.84 10.89 -3.15
CA GLY A 91 -9.06 10.30 -2.53
C GLY A 91 -9.17 10.42 -1.00
N GLY A 92 -8.17 10.97 -0.32
CA GLY A 92 -8.14 11.07 1.15
C GLY A 92 -9.08 12.12 1.74
N GLY A 93 -9.18 12.19 3.07
CA GLY A 93 -9.91 13.26 3.77
C GLY A 93 -11.43 13.27 3.54
N GLY A 94 -12.00 12.15 3.10
CA GLY A 94 -13.42 12.05 2.73
C GLY A 94 -13.71 12.36 1.25
N ALA A 95 -12.70 12.81 0.47
CA ALA A 95 -12.90 13.20 -0.92
C ALA A 95 -13.47 12.07 -1.79
N TRP A 96 -13.03 10.83 -1.57
CA TRP A 96 -13.55 9.66 -2.29
C TRP A 96 -15.05 9.42 -2.06
N ALA A 97 -15.50 9.54 -0.81
CA ALA A 97 -16.90 9.28 -0.41
C ALA A 97 -17.84 10.46 -0.70
N MET A 98 -17.29 11.64 -0.98
CA MET A 98 -18.03 12.88 -1.21
C MET A 98 -18.05 13.25 -2.71
N PRO A 99 -18.92 14.17 -3.17
CA PRO A 99 -19.12 14.47 -4.58
C PRO A 99 -17.99 15.33 -5.19
N PHE A 100 -16.74 15.14 -4.77
CA PHE A 100 -15.58 15.91 -5.23
C PHE A 100 -14.88 15.26 -6.43
N HIS A 101 -15.61 14.57 -7.31
CA HIS A 101 -15.00 13.74 -8.37
C HIS A 101 -13.97 14.52 -9.18
N GLU A 102 -14.35 15.68 -9.72
CA GLU A 102 -13.49 16.50 -10.56
C GLU A 102 -12.21 16.93 -9.82
N GLU A 103 -12.33 17.34 -8.55
CA GLU A 103 -11.20 17.78 -7.74
C GLU A 103 -10.23 16.65 -7.44
N ARG A 104 -10.71 15.45 -7.10
CA ARG A 104 -9.81 14.30 -6.84
C ARG A 104 -9.14 13.82 -8.13
N ILE A 105 -9.82 13.86 -9.28
CA ILE A 105 -9.17 13.55 -10.57
C ILE A 105 -8.10 14.61 -10.86
N PHE A 106 -8.47 15.89 -10.78
CA PHE A 106 -7.54 17.00 -11.01
C PHE A 106 -6.30 16.85 -10.12
N HIS A 107 -6.43 16.74 -8.80
CA HIS A 107 -5.29 16.55 -7.90
C HIS A 107 -4.53 15.24 -8.17
N GLY A 108 -5.25 14.15 -8.45
CA GLY A 108 -4.69 12.83 -8.71
C GLY A 108 -3.86 12.74 -9.99
N ARG A 109 -3.94 13.71 -10.92
CA ARG A 109 -3.10 13.77 -12.14
C ARG A 109 -1.60 13.65 -11.86
N PHE A 110 -1.13 14.23 -10.75
CA PHE A 110 0.28 14.13 -10.35
C PHE A 110 0.64 12.71 -9.96
N LYS A 111 -0.27 12.01 -9.25
CA LYS A 111 -0.10 10.59 -8.91
C LYS A 111 -0.17 9.71 -10.16
N ALA A 112 -1.09 9.98 -11.09
CA ALA A 112 -1.20 9.23 -12.33
C ALA A 112 0.10 9.31 -13.16
N ARG A 113 0.61 10.53 -13.40
CA ARG A 113 1.90 10.74 -14.06
C ARG A 113 3.05 10.09 -13.31
N GLN A 114 3.04 10.17 -11.98
CA GLN A 114 4.07 9.54 -11.17
C GLN A 114 4.08 8.02 -11.30
N ILE A 115 2.91 7.38 -11.35
CA ILE A 115 2.79 5.93 -11.60
C ILE A 115 3.30 5.61 -13.01
N GLU A 116 2.83 6.34 -14.03
CA GLU A 116 3.25 6.16 -15.42
C GLU A 116 4.78 6.24 -15.57
N ASN A 117 5.42 7.23 -14.93
CA ASN A 117 6.87 7.42 -14.95
C ASN A 117 7.66 6.25 -14.34
N THR A 118 7.05 5.41 -13.50
CA THR A 118 7.72 4.21 -12.98
C THR A 118 7.85 3.10 -14.02
N GLY A 119 6.97 3.09 -15.03
CA GLY A 119 6.81 1.95 -15.95
C GLY A 119 6.25 0.68 -15.30
N ALA A 120 5.88 0.71 -14.02
CA ALA A 120 5.35 -0.44 -13.30
C ALA A 120 3.96 -0.84 -13.83
N ARG A 121 3.73 -2.15 -13.95
CA ARG A 121 2.41 -2.71 -14.28
C ARG A 121 1.62 -3.11 -13.03
N LEU A 122 2.29 -3.27 -11.88
CA LEU A 122 1.64 -3.56 -10.60
C LEU A 122 1.92 -2.44 -9.60
N VAL A 123 0.85 -1.89 -9.01
CA VAL A 123 0.94 -0.82 -8.00
C VAL A 123 0.37 -1.31 -6.67
N ILE A 124 1.21 -1.28 -5.63
CA ILE A 124 0.79 -1.69 -4.29
C ILE A 124 0.34 -0.45 -3.51
N ALA A 125 -0.91 -0.47 -3.06
CA ALA A 125 -1.54 0.64 -2.34
C ALA A 125 -2.21 0.14 -1.04
N PRO A 126 -1.54 0.22 0.13
CA PRO A 126 -2.07 -0.35 1.38
C PRO A 126 -3.22 0.44 2.00
N CYS A 127 -3.52 1.65 1.53
CA CYS A 127 -4.61 2.48 2.03
C CYS A 127 -5.85 2.34 1.15
N HIS A 128 -7.02 2.09 1.76
CA HIS A 128 -8.28 1.89 1.03
C HIS A 128 -8.63 3.03 0.06
N ASN A 129 -8.54 4.29 0.52
CA ASN A 129 -8.79 5.45 -0.34
C ASN A 129 -7.78 5.54 -1.49
N CYS A 130 -6.54 5.14 -1.26
CA CYS A 130 -5.52 5.15 -2.31
C CYS A 130 -5.78 4.06 -3.34
N ARG A 131 -6.05 2.83 -2.90
CA ARG A 131 -6.37 1.74 -3.83
C ARG A 131 -7.58 2.09 -4.66
N ASP A 132 -8.69 2.52 -4.05
CA ASP A 132 -9.91 2.83 -4.78
C ASP A 132 -9.73 4.01 -5.74
N GLN A 133 -9.09 5.10 -5.30
CA GLN A 133 -8.83 6.25 -6.17
C GLN A 133 -7.92 5.88 -7.35
N ILE A 134 -6.86 5.11 -7.15
CA ILE A 134 -5.96 4.71 -8.22
C ILE A 134 -6.66 3.70 -9.14
N MET A 135 -7.20 2.62 -8.58
CA MET A 135 -7.78 1.48 -9.30
C MET A 135 -9.07 1.81 -10.05
N LYS A 136 -10.01 2.49 -9.39
CA LYS A 136 -11.36 2.71 -9.94
C LYS A 136 -11.47 4.02 -10.72
N SER A 137 -10.63 5.01 -10.41
CA SER A 137 -10.66 6.34 -11.04
C SER A 137 -9.42 6.60 -11.89
N LEU A 138 -8.26 6.89 -11.30
CA LEU A 138 -7.10 7.37 -12.06
C LEU A 138 -6.67 6.43 -13.19
N ARG A 139 -6.80 5.11 -12.99
CA ARG A 139 -6.55 4.11 -14.02
C ARG A 139 -7.35 4.37 -15.30
N LYS A 140 -8.64 4.70 -15.17
CA LYS A 140 -9.54 4.96 -16.31
C LYS A 140 -9.35 6.37 -16.86
N GLU A 141 -9.33 7.38 -15.98
CA GLU A 141 -9.25 8.79 -16.39
C GLU A 141 -7.92 9.14 -17.08
N TYR A 142 -6.85 8.42 -16.77
CA TYR A 142 -5.51 8.64 -17.32
C TYR A 142 -4.99 7.45 -18.13
N ASN A 143 -5.84 6.48 -18.50
CA ASN A 143 -5.48 5.31 -19.32
C ASN A 143 -4.23 4.54 -18.83
N LEU A 144 -4.12 4.34 -17.52
CA LEU A 144 -2.98 3.64 -16.93
C LEU A 144 -3.15 2.12 -17.12
N ASP A 145 -2.21 1.47 -17.80
CA ASP A 145 -2.16 0.01 -17.94
C ASP A 145 -1.51 -0.64 -16.70
N ILE A 146 -2.22 -0.55 -15.58
CA ILE A 146 -1.77 -1.04 -14.27
C ILE A 146 -2.82 -1.95 -13.61
N GLU A 147 -2.33 -2.91 -12.83
CA GLU A 147 -3.07 -3.57 -11.77
C GLU A 147 -2.77 -2.89 -10.43
N VAL A 148 -3.74 -2.87 -9.52
CA VAL A 148 -3.58 -2.27 -8.19
C VAL A 148 -4.02 -3.26 -7.12
N LYS A 149 -3.12 -3.57 -6.19
CA LYS A 149 -3.41 -4.49 -5.07
C LYS A 149 -3.24 -3.80 -3.72
N TYR A 150 -3.99 -4.27 -2.74
CA TYR A 150 -3.62 -4.05 -1.34
C TYR A 150 -2.33 -4.80 -1.00
N LEU A 151 -1.64 -4.35 0.05
CA LEU A 151 -0.44 -5.03 0.53
C LEU A 151 -0.75 -6.43 1.07
N TRP A 152 -1.84 -6.59 1.83
CA TRP A 152 -2.24 -7.92 2.34
C TRP A 152 -2.85 -8.81 1.25
N GLU A 153 -3.47 -8.23 0.22
CA GLU A 153 -3.93 -8.95 -0.97
C GLU A 153 -2.73 -9.52 -1.73
N LEU A 154 -1.68 -8.71 -1.94
CA LEU A 154 -0.42 -9.17 -2.52
C LEU A 154 0.21 -10.32 -1.72
N VAL A 155 0.29 -10.18 -0.38
CA VAL A 155 0.85 -11.24 0.46
C VAL A 155 0.00 -12.51 0.38
N ALA A 156 -1.33 -12.39 0.47
CA ALA A 156 -2.24 -13.53 0.38
C ALA A 156 -2.11 -14.25 -0.97
N ASP A 157 -2.03 -13.50 -2.05
CA ASP A 157 -1.80 -14.02 -3.40
C ASP A 157 -0.41 -14.62 -3.57
N SER A 158 0.55 -14.30 -2.70
CA SER A 158 1.90 -14.88 -2.76
C SER A 158 2.06 -16.10 -1.84
N LEU A 159 1.06 -16.45 -1.01
CA LEU A 159 1.21 -17.53 -0.04
C LEU A 159 1.44 -18.90 -0.70
N VAL A 160 2.41 -19.65 -0.17
CA VAL A 160 2.53 -21.09 -0.38
C VAL A 160 1.58 -21.78 0.60
N LEU A 161 0.55 -22.45 0.08
CA LEU A 161 -0.43 -23.13 0.94
C LEU A 161 0.09 -24.50 1.39
N PRO A 162 -0.17 -24.91 2.65
CA PRO A 162 0.13 -26.26 3.10
C PRO A 162 -0.63 -27.28 2.25
N GLY A 163 0.08 -28.24 1.66
CA GLY A 163 -0.51 -29.30 0.83
C GLY A 163 -0.67 -28.97 -0.66
N THR A 164 -0.20 -27.81 -1.13
CA THR A 164 -0.10 -27.49 -2.57
C THR A 164 1.34 -27.43 -3.08
N ALA A 165 2.32 -27.82 -2.25
CA ALA A 165 3.66 -28.09 -2.73
C ALA A 165 3.56 -29.36 -3.60
N ASN A 166 3.66 -29.18 -4.92
CA ASN A 166 3.79 -30.28 -5.86
C ASN A 166 5.05 -31.08 -5.50
N ASP A 167 4.88 -32.39 -5.36
CA ASP A 167 5.94 -33.36 -5.59
C ASP A 167 6.54 -33.23 -7.01
#